data_AF-A0A7K4B6H9-F1
#
_entry.id   AF-A0A7K4B6H9-F1
#
_cell.length_a   1.000
_cell.length_b   1.000
_cell.length_c   1.000
_cell.angle_alpha   90.00
_cell.angle_beta   90.00
_cell.angle_gamma   90.00
#
_symmetry.space_group_name_H-M   'P 1'
#
loop_
_entity.id
_entity.type
_entity.pdbx_description
1 polymer ?
#
loop_
_entity_poly.entity_id
_entity_poly.type
_entity_poly.pdbx_seq_one_letter_code
_entity_poly.pdbx_strand_id
1 'polypeptide(L)'
;MHKIHHNNYDLVFKEAFSIFNNKSLAFLGIDLPSIASFMVTEIPEVETTDDMMDLNFRLVDGSILHLEEETQLSRRDLIRFAHYDLRLFQYSDTPVHTVVLTPADGSGGTKVLDTGSLQYNVLQIVLADRDGDALLSRMRSALEKGEQINELEFIFLPLMKSRLTTSELLRRY
;
A
#
# COMPACT_ATOMS: atom_id res chain seq x y z
N MET A 1 -19.19 2.19 47.57
CA MET A 1 -18.16 1.74 46.61
C MET A 1 -17.36 2.96 46.17
N HIS A 2 -16.10 3.03 46.55
CA HIS A 2 -15.19 4.10 46.12
C HIS A 2 -14.97 3.95 44.61
N LYS A 3 -15.42 4.92 43.80
CA LYS A 3 -15.07 4.99 42.38
C LYS A 3 -13.58 5.31 42.31
N ILE A 4 -12.77 4.27 42.16
CA ILE A 4 -11.36 4.43 41.78
C ILE A 4 -11.39 4.96 40.34
N HIS A 5 -10.85 6.17 40.12
CA HIS A 5 -10.80 6.81 38.81
C HIS A 5 -9.98 5.94 37.84
N HIS A 6 -10.39 5.89 36.56
CA HIS A 6 -9.73 5.10 35.50
C HIS A 6 -8.21 5.33 35.44
N ASN A 7 -7.77 6.59 35.60
CA ASN A 7 -6.35 6.95 35.66
C ASN A 7 -5.56 6.27 36.78
N ASN A 8 -6.20 5.91 37.90
CA ASN A 8 -5.53 5.22 39.00
C ASN A 8 -5.28 3.74 38.64
N TYR A 9 -6.18 3.12 37.88
CA TYR A 9 -5.98 1.75 37.40
C TYR A 9 -4.85 1.68 36.38
N ASP A 10 -4.83 2.61 35.42
CA ASP A 10 -3.75 2.70 34.42
C ASP A 10 -2.38 2.90 35.07
N LEU A 11 -2.30 3.76 36.08
CA LEU A 11 -1.06 3.97 36.83
C LEU A 11 -0.61 2.71 37.56
N VAL A 12 -1.51 2.08 38.34
CA VAL A 12 -1.20 0.84 39.06
C VAL A 12 -0.78 -0.28 38.11
N PHE A 13 -1.44 -0.38 36.96
CA PHE A 13 -1.12 -1.39 35.94
C PHE A 13 0.25 -1.14 35.32
N LYS A 14 0.55 0.10 34.93
CA LYS A 14 1.89 0.48 34.43
C LYS A 14 2.99 0.21 35.46
N GLU A 15 2.77 0.57 36.72
CA GLU A 15 3.70 0.30 37.82
C GLU A 15 3.92 -1.20 38.06
N ALA A 16 2.85 -2.02 38.03
CA ALA A 16 2.96 -3.46 38.18
C ALA A 16 3.83 -4.09 37.07
N PHE A 17 3.63 -3.68 35.82
CA PHE A 17 4.48 -4.12 34.72
C PHE A 17 5.90 -3.59 34.84
N SER A 18 6.09 -2.40 35.38
CA SER A 18 7.41 -1.81 35.63
C SER A 18 8.22 -2.61 36.64
N ILE A 19 7.61 -2.95 37.78
CA ILE A 19 8.25 -3.67 38.87
C ILE A 19 8.49 -5.15 38.50
N PHE A 20 7.54 -5.78 37.80
CA PHE A 20 7.57 -7.23 37.51
C PHE A 20 7.87 -7.55 36.05
N ASN A 21 8.56 -6.65 35.33
CA ASN A 21 8.81 -6.74 33.88
C ASN A 21 9.31 -8.12 33.39
N ASN A 22 10.13 -8.81 34.19
CA ASN A 22 10.73 -10.11 33.91
C ASN A 22 9.80 -11.31 34.16
N LYS A 23 8.63 -11.09 34.76
CA LYS A 23 7.65 -12.13 35.12
C LYS A 23 6.26 -11.88 34.55
N SER A 24 5.94 -10.63 34.20
CA SER A 24 4.59 -10.23 33.76
C SER A 24 4.11 -11.02 32.53
N LEU A 25 4.95 -11.18 31.49
CA LEU A 25 4.55 -11.90 30.28
C LEU A 25 4.30 -13.39 30.54
N ALA A 26 5.19 -14.04 31.31
CA ALA A 26 5.05 -15.44 31.68
C ALA A 26 3.79 -15.69 32.55
N PHE A 27 3.51 -14.79 33.50
CA PHE A 27 2.28 -14.85 34.31
C PHE A 27 1.01 -14.79 33.45
N LEU A 28 1.04 -14.02 32.37
CA LEU A 28 -0.06 -13.91 31.40
C LEU A 28 -0.11 -15.03 30.36
N GLY A 29 0.87 -15.94 30.36
CA GLY A 29 1.00 -17.00 29.35
C GLY A 29 1.34 -16.47 27.95
N ILE A 30 1.97 -15.29 27.85
CA ILE A 30 2.37 -14.68 26.59
C ILE A 30 3.78 -15.14 26.22
N ASP A 31 3.90 -15.75 25.04
CA ASP A 31 5.17 -16.19 24.46
C ASP A 31 5.79 -15.08 23.61
N LEU A 32 6.38 -14.08 24.28
CA LEU A 32 7.14 -12.99 23.69
C LEU A 32 8.44 -12.76 24.47
N PRO A 33 9.46 -12.12 23.86
CA PRO A 33 10.68 -11.73 24.58
C PRO A 33 10.38 -10.86 25.81
N SER A 34 11.22 -11.00 26.84
CA SER A 34 11.10 -10.21 28.07
C SER A 34 11.09 -8.70 27.81
N ILE A 35 10.33 -7.96 28.65
CA ILE A 35 10.24 -6.51 28.57
C ILE A 35 11.60 -5.88 28.91
N ALA A 36 12.20 -5.21 27.92
CA ALA A 36 13.49 -4.51 28.10
C ALA A 36 13.31 -3.09 28.68
N SER A 37 12.30 -2.35 28.23
CA SER A 37 12.00 -0.98 28.67
C SER A 37 10.56 -0.59 28.32
N PHE A 38 10.03 0.42 29.02
CA PHE A 38 8.77 1.07 28.63
C PHE A 38 9.02 2.10 27.54
N MET A 39 8.10 2.17 26.59
CA MET A 39 8.07 3.16 25.52
C MET A 39 7.02 4.23 25.82
N VAL A 40 7.12 5.38 25.15
CA VAL A 40 6.10 6.43 25.24
C VAL A 40 4.73 5.89 24.88
N THR A 41 3.71 6.27 25.65
CA THR A 41 2.31 5.89 25.37
C THR A 41 1.54 6.96 24.60
N GLU A 42 2.11 8.17 24.54
CA GLU A 42 1.59 9.29 23.77
C GLU A 42 2.58 9.57 22.64
N ILE A 43 2.14 9.30 21.42
CA ILE A 43 2.86 9.65 20.21
C ILE A 43 2.15 10.88 19.65
N PRO A 44 2.68 12.10 19.82
CA PRO A 44 2.04 13.29 19.27
C PRO A 44 2.11 13.22 17.73
N GLU A 45 0.96 13.37 17.09
CA GLU A 45 0.86 13.29 15.63
C GLU A 45 0.54 14.69 15.07
N VAL A 46 1.47 15.22 14.28
CA VAL A 46 1.26 16.40 13.43
C VAL A 46 1.86 16.06 12.07
N GLU A 47 1.04 15.51 11.17
CA GLU A 47 1.44 15.28 9.78
C GLU A 47 1.14 16.53 8.94
N THR A 48 2.19 17.17 8.43
CA THR A 48 2.12 18.09 7.30
C THR A 48 2.89 17.45 6.15
N THR A 49 2.22 16.63 5.35
CA THR A 49 2.78 16.08 4.12
C THR A 49 2.00 16.61 2.91
N ASP A 50 2.72 16.94 1.85
CA ASP A 50 2.14 17.22 0.53
C ASP A 50 1.94 15.92 -0.28
N ASP A 51 2.27 14.76 0.30
CA ASP A 51 2.09 13.48 -0.37
C ASP A 51 0.60 13.20 -0.59
N MET A 52 0.23 12.98 -1.84
CA MET A 52 -1.13 12.67 -2.27
C MET A 52 -1.18 11.22 -2.79
N MET A 53 -2.31 10.55 -2.56
CA MET A 53 -2.61 9.30 -3.25
C MET A 53 -2.81 9.60 -4.74
N ASP A 54 -2.33 8.71 -5.60
CA ASP A 54 -2.47 8.86 -7.05
C ASP A 54 -3.94 8.78 -7.48
N LEU A 55 -4.57 7.61 -7.27
CA LEU A 55 -5.94 7.36 -7.72
C LEU A 55 -6.73 6.50 -6.74
N ASN A 56 -7.99 6.89 -6.51
CA ASN A 56 -8.94 6.14 -5.68
C ASN A 56 -10.27 5.99 -6.42
N PHE A 57 -10.75 4.76 -6.56
CA PHE A 57 -12.02 4.45 -7.22
C PHE A 57 -12.95 3.70 -6.29
N ARG A 58 -14.24 4.05 -6.31
CA ARG A 58 -15.26 3.21 -5.67
C ARG A 58 -15.65 2.09 -6.63
N LEU A 59 -15.56 0.85 -6.17
CA LEU A 59 -16.00 -0.34 -6.88
C LEU A 59 -17.52 -0.55 -6.72
N VAL A 60 -18.09 -1.39 -7.59
CA VAL A 60 -19.55 -1.64 -7.64
C VAL A 60 -20.07 -2.23 -6.33
N ASP A 61 -19.27 -3.03 -5.62
CA ASP A 61 -19.61 -3.60 -4.32
C ASP A 61 -19.44 -2.61 -3.15
N GLY A 62 -19.03 -1.37 -3.45
CA GLY A 62 -18.82 -0.31 -2.49
C GLY A 62 -17.39 -0.18 -2.00
N SER A 63 -16.54 -1.20 -2.18
CA SER A 63 -15.11 -1.19 -1.79
C SER A 63 -14.30 -0.14 -2.56
N ILE A 64 -13.08 0.14 -2.11
CA ILE A 64 -12.20 1.12 -2.73
C ILE A 64 -11.05 0.41 -3.44
N LEU A 65 -10.79 0.77 -4.69
CA LEU A 65 -9.53 0.50 -5.37
C LEU A 65 -8.61 1.71 -5.19
N HIS A 66 -7.52 1.52 -4.47
CA HIS A 66 -6.42 2.47 -4.39
C HIS A 66 -5.34 2.04 -5.39
N LEU A 67 -4.96 2.94 -6.29
CA LEU A 67 -3.99 2.65 -7.34
C LEU A 67 -2.82 3.63 -7.25
N GLU A 68 -1.61 3.08 -7.28
CA GLU A 68 -0.33 3.80 -7.21
C GLU A 68 0.54 3.38 -8.40
N GLU A 69 1.37 4.29 -8.92
CA GLU A 69 2.40 3.97 -9.91
C GLU A 69 3.80 3.99 -9.30
N GLU A 70 4.52 2.87 -9.35
CA GLU A 70 5.88 2.79 -8.83
C GLU A 70 6.80 1.99 -9.76
N THR A 71 7.94 2.59 -10.11
CA THR A 71 9.00 1.90 -10.88
C THR A 71 9.73 0.87 -10.02
N GLN A 72 9.89 1.13 -8.72
CA GLN A 72 10.52 0.24 -7.76
C GLN A 72 9.76 0.26 -6.45
N LEU A 73 9.00 -0.80 -6.17
CA LEU A 73 8.22 -0.90 -4.95
C LEU A 73 9.11 -1.17 -3.74
N SER A 74 9.23 -0.19 -2.83
CA SER A 74 10.05 -0.29 -1.62
C SER A 74 9.22 -0.52 -0.34
N ARG A 75 9.91 -0.86 0.76
CA ARG A 75 9.27 -0.94 2.09
C ARG A 75 8.72 0.42 2.54
N ARG A 76 9.33 1.55 2.14
CA ARG A 76 8.85 2.88 2.50
C ARG A 76 7.54 3.19 1.79
N ASP A 77 7.40 2.76 0.54
CA ASP A 77 6.16 2.90 -0.22
C ASP A 77 5.05 2.08 0.43
N LEU A 78 5.31 0.84 0.83
CA LEU A 78 4.32 0.05 1.57
C LEU A 78 3.89 0.70 2.89
N ILE A 79 4.80 1.37 3.61
CA ILE A 79 4.43 2.12 4.83
C ILE A 79 3.53 3.30 4.44
N ARG A 80 3.89 4.07 3.41
CA ARG A 80 3.09 5.19 2.92
C ARG A 80 1.70 4.75 2.47
N PHE A 81 1.60 3.68 1.69
CA PHE A 81 0.33 3.12 1.24
C PHE A 81 -0.51 2.59 2.40
N ALA A 82 0.10 1.94 3.40
CA ALA A 82 -0.62 1.51 4.61
C ALA A 82 -1.19 2.72 5.39
N HIS A 83 -0.44 3.82 5.48
CA HIS A 83 -0.94 5.06 6.08
C HIS A 83 -2.11 5.66 5.29
N TYR A 84 -2.05 5.63 3.96
CA TYR A 84 -3.18 6.06 3.11
C TYR A 84 -4.41 5.19 3.29
N ASP A 85 -4.26 3.88 3.19
CA ASP A 85 -5.36 2.94 3.23
C ASP A 85 -6.04 2.92 4.59
N LEU A 86 -5.28 3.05 5.68
CA LEU A 86 -5.85 3.13 7.01
C LEU A 86 -6.66 4.42 7.20
N ARG A 87 -6.18 5.55 6.65
CA ARG A 87 -6.93 6.82 6.66
C ARG A 87 -8.19 6.75 5.81
N LEU A 88 -8.11 6.15 4.62
CA LEU A 88 -9.26 5.91 3.75
C LEU A 88 -10.28 5.00 4.43
N PHE A 89 -9.83 3.90 5.04
CA PHE A 89 -10.69 2.99 5.79
C PHE A 89 -11.36 3.72 6.96
N GLN A 90 -10.61 4.49 7.76
CA GLN A 90 -11.17 5.28 8.86
C GLN A 90 -12.23 6.28 8.39
N TYR A 91 -12.04 6.90 7.23
CA TYR A 91 -12.98 7.87 6.67
C TYR A 91 -14.25 7.20 6.09
N SER A 92 -14.09 6.04 5.46
CA SER A 92 -15.14 5.41 4.64
C SER A 92 -15.78 4.17 5.25
N ASP A 93 -15.17 3.59 6.29
CA ASP A 93 -15.53 2.30 6.91
C ASP A 93 -15.74 1.18 5.89
N THR A 94 -14.84 1.13 4.90
CA THR A 94 -14.99 0.32 3.68
C THR A 94 -13.67 -0.33 3.30
N PRO A 95 -13.66 -1.62 2.88
CA PRO A 95 -12.43 -2.29 2.43
C PRO A 95 -11.69 -1.53 1.32
N VAL A 96 -10.36 -1.49 1.42
CA VAL A 96 -9.46 -0.89 0.44
C VAL A 96 -8.61 -1.99 -0.20
N HIS A 97 -8.53 -1.97 -1.53
CA HIS A 97 -7.75 -2.87 -2.36
C HIS A 97 -6.67 -2.08 -3.08
N THR A 98 -5.41 -2.37 -2.76
CA THR A 98 -4.29 -1.57 -3.28
C THR A 98 -3.56 -2.29 -4.40
N VAL A 99 -3.50 -1.62 -5.56
CA VAL A 99 -2.85 -2.11 -6.76
C VAL A 99 -1.73 -1.15 -7.14
N VAL A 100 -0.52 -1.68 -7.22
CA VAL A 100 0.67 -0.95 -7.69
C VAL A 100 0.92 -1.33 -9.15
N LEU A 101 0.85 -0.35 -10.04
CA LEU A 101 1.25 -0.51 -11.42
C LEU A 101 2.74 -0.18 -11.55
N THR A 102 3.50 -1.09 -12.16
CA THR A 102 4.93 -0.91 -12.42
C THR A 102 5.20 -0.95 -13.92
N PRO A 103 5.75 0.12 -14.50
CA PRO A 103 6.15 0.16 -15.90
C PRO A 103 7.21 -0.90 -16.24
N ALA A 104 7.42 -1.14 -17.53
CA ALA A 104 8.30 -2.20 -18.04
C ALA A 104 9.80 -2.02 -17.71
N ASP A 105 10.25 -0.79 -17.47
CA ASP A 105 11.61 -0.47 -17.02
C ASP A 105 11.76 -0.55 -15.49
N GLY A 106 10.66 -0.77 -14.78
CA GLY A 106 10.62 -1.06 -13.35
C GLY A 106 10.87 -2.52 -13.02
N SER A 107 10.78 -2.84 -11.73
CA SER A 107 10.94 -4.22 -11.25
C SER A 107 9.96 -4.57 -10.14
N GLY A 108 9.67 -5.87 -10.05
CA GLY A 108 8.88 -6.41 -8.94
C GLY A 108 9.59 -6.16 -7.61
N GLY A 109 8.81 -5.87 -6.57
CA GLY A 109 9.32 -5.60 -5.23
C GLY A 109 8.68 -6.47 -4.15
N THR A 110 8.99 -6.13 -2.91
CA THR A 110 8.30 -6.68 -1.74
C THR A 110 6.85 -6.17 -1.76
N LYS A 111 5.89 -7.09 -1.69
CA LYS A 111 4.45 -6.79 -1.71
C LYS A 111 3.79 -6.88 -0.33
N VAL A 112 4.57 -7.30 0.66
CA VAL A 112 4.11 -7.61 2.02
C VAL A 112 4.92 -6.80 3.00
N LEU A 113 4.25 -5.99 3.81
CA LEU A 113 4.80 -5.33 4.97
C LEU A 113 4.30 -6.07 6.21
N ASP A 114 5.21 -6.81 6.84
CA ASP A 114 4.97 -7.42 8.16
C ASP A 114 5.63 -6.54 9.24
N THR A 115 4.81 -6.02 10.15
CA THR A 115 5.24 -5.28 11.35
C THR A 115 4.72 -5.94 12.64
N GLY A 116 4.45 -7.25 12.61
CA GLY A 116 3.92 -8.02 13.73
C GLY A 116 2.40 -8.14 13.64
N SER A 117 1.67 -7.52 14.57
CA SER A 117 0.21 -7.58 14.60
C SER A 117 -0.47 -6.90 13.40
N LEU A 118 0.27 -6.05 12.68
CA LEU A 118 -0.17 -5.43 11.44
C LEU A 118 0.58 -6.07 10.27
N GLN A 119 -0.19 -6.61 9.34
CA GLN A 119 0.31 -7.09 8.07
C GLN A 119 -0.44 -6.36 6.96
N TYR A 120 0.32 -5.82 6.01
CA TYR A 120 -0.21 -5.04 4.91
C TYR A 120 0.29 -5.61 3.58
N ASN A 121 -0.62 -5.78 2.62
CA ASN A 121 -0.35 -6.46 1.36
C ASN A 121 -0.90 -5.67 0.18
N VAL A 122 -0.13 -5.62 -0.92
CA VAL A 122 -0.57 -5.00 -2.18
C VAL A 122 -0.50 -6.00 -3.33
N LEU A 123 -1.32 -5.78 -4.35
CA LEU A 123 -1.16 -6.44 -5.65
C LEU A 123 -0.22 -5.58 -6.50
N GLN A 124 0.86 -6.16 -7.02
CA GLN A 124 1.73 -5.47 -7.98
C GLN A 124 1.54 -6.08 -9.37
N ILE A 125 1.32 -5.24 -10.38
CA ILE A 125 1.27 -5.62 -11.79
C ILE A 125 2.46 -4.96 -12.49
N VAL A 126 3.42 -5.78 -12.92
CA VAL A 126 4.59 -5.33 -13.68
C VAL A 126 4.31 -5.51 -15.17
N LEU A 127 4.43 -4.43 -15.94
CA LEU A 127 4.10 -4.42 -17.38
C LEU A 127 5.25 -4.87 -18.29
N ALA A 128 6.37 -5.30 -17.70
CA ALA A 128 7.57 -5.77 -18.42
C ALA A 128 7.32 -6.98 -19.34
N ASP A 129 6.34 -7.83 -18.99
CA ASP A 129 5.98 -9.01 -19.78
C ASP A 129 5.02 -8.69 -20.94
N ARG A 130 4.49 -7.45 -21.01
CA ARG A 130 3.63 -7.04 -22.12
C ARG A 130 4.47 -6.49 -23.26
N ASP A 131 4.39 -7.15 -24.41
CA ASP A 131 5.08 -6.74 -25.64
C ASP A 131 4.34 -5.58 -26.31
N GLY A 132 4.82 -4.37 -26.03
CA GLY A 132 4.30 -3.13 -26.60
C GLY A 132 4.55 -3.02 -28.10
N ASP A 133 5.64 -3.58 -28.63
CA ASP A 133 5.92 -3.54 -30.07
C ASP A 133 4.90 -4.39 -30.84
N ALA A 134 4.64 -5.61 -30.36
CA ALA A 134 3.64 -6.51 -30.95
C ALA A 134 2.23 -5.91 -30.85
N LEU A 135 1.91 -5.31 -29.70
CA LEU A 135 0.66 -4.61 -29.46
C LEU A 135 0.46 -3.46 -30.45
N LEU A 136 1.47 -2.60 -30.61
CA LEU A 136 1.45 -1.47 -31.55
C LEU A 136 1.27 -1.93 -33.00
N SER A 137 1.98 -2.98 -33.42
CA SER A 137 1.82 -3.57 -34.75
C SER A 137 0.41 -4.10 -35.00
N ARG A 138 -0.17 -4.81 -34.01
CA ARG A 138 -1.55 -5.30 -34.10
C ARG A 138 -2.55 -4.16 -34.23
N MET A 139 -2.41 -3.13 -33.41
CA MET A 139 -3.34 -1.98 -33.38
C MET A 139 -3.29 -1.19 -34.68
N ARG A 140 -2.11 -1.01 -35.28
CA ARG A 140 -1.97 -0.41 -36.62
C ARG A 140 -2.72 -1.21 -37.68
N SER A 141 -2.55 -2.53 -37.70
CA SER A 141 -3.23 -3.39 -38.68
C SER A 141 -4.75 -3.37 -38.51
N ALA A 142 -5.24 -3.36 -37.26
CA ALA A 142 -6.66 -3.25 -36.97
C ALA A 142 -7.24 -1.91 -37.48
N LEU A 143 -6.56 -0.79 -37.21
CA LEU A 143 -6.95 0.54 -37.69
C LEU A 143 -7.00 0.62 -39.23
N GLU A 144 -6.01 0.07 -39.93
CA GLU A 144 -5.99 0.03 -41.40
C GLU A 144 -7.17 -0.74 -41.99
N LYS A 145 -7.68 -1.74 -41.27
CA LYS A 145 -8.84 -2.56 -41.67
C LYS A 145 -10.17 -2.00 -41.19
N GLY A 146 -10.18 -0.91 -40.43
CA GLY A 146 -11.38 -0.38 -39.78
C GLY A 146 -11.92 -1.28 -38.66
N GLU A 147 -11.08 -2.15 -38.09
CA GLU A 147 -11.43 -3.00 -36.96
C GLU A 147 -11.39 -2.21 -35.64
N GLN A 148 -12.20 -2.64 -34.67
CA GLN A 148 -12.21 -2.04 -33.35
C GLN A 148 -10.92 -2.38 -32.58
N ILE A 149 -10.36 -1.37 -31.93
CA ILE A 149 -9.20 -1.44 -31.06
C ILE A 149 -9.65 -1.24 -29.62
N ASN A 150 -8.91 -1.79 -28.66
CA ASN A 150 -9.13 -1.47 -27.26
C ASN A 150 -8.35 -0.19 -26.94
N GLU A 151 -9.07 0.90 -26.67
CA GLU A 151 -8.48 2.22 -26.40
C GLU A 151 -7.60 2.21 -25.15
N LEU A 152 -7.88 1.33 -24.18
CA LEU A 152 -7.06 1.19 -22.98
C LEU A 152 -5.65 0.69 -23.33
N GLU A 153 -5.51 -0.15 -24.35
CA GLU A 153 -4.21 -0.64 -24.77
C GLU A 153 -3.31 0.50 -25.26
N PHE A 154 -3.89 1.56 -25.84
CA PHE A 154 -3.13 2.75 -26.23
C PHE A 154 -2.61 3.53 -25.02
N ILE A 155 -3.45 3.68 -24.00
CA ILE A 155 -3.11 4.40 -22.77
C ILE A 155 -1.96 3.69 -22.05
N PHE A 156 -1.99 2.36 -21.99
CA PHE A 156 -0.96 1.59 -21.29
C PHE A 156 0.28 1.28 -22.13
N LEU A 157 0.21 1.40 -23.46
CA LEU A 157 1.33 1.10 -24.36
C LEU A 157 2.66 1.79 -23.96
N PRO A 158 2.71 3.07 -23.55
CA PRO A 158 3.94 3.73 -23.12
C PRO A 158 4.60 3.13 -21.88
N LEU A 159 3.87 2.32 -21.12
CA LEU A 159 4.35 1.63 -19.90
C LEU A 159 4.78 0.18 -20.17
N MET A 160 4.59 -0.33 -21.39
CA MET A 160 4.91 -1.70 -21.78
C MET A 160 6.32 -1.81 -22.36
N LYS A 161 6.81 -3.04 -22.51
CA LYS A 161 8.14 -3.30 -23.08
C LYS A 161 8.13 -2.97 -24.57
N SER A 162 9.00 -2.05 -24.99
CA SER A 162 9.04 -1.56 -26.38
C SER A 162 10.47 -1.16 -26.77
N ARG A 163 10.78 -1.26 -28.06
CA ARG A 163 12.03 -0.69 -28.62
C ARG A 163 11.98 0.83 -28.75
N LEU A 164 10.77 1.38 -28.85
CA LEU A 164 10.53 2.82 -28.82
C LEU A 164 10.51 3.31 -27.37
N THR A 165 11.08 4.48 -27.15
CA THR A 165 11.00 5.19 -25.87
C THR A 165 9.57 5.62 -25.57
N THR A 166 9.24 5.83 -24.29
CA THR A 166 7.94 6.36 -23.85
C THR A 166 7.58 7.66 -24.59
N SER A 167 8.55 8.56 -24.78
CA SER A 167 8.36 9.81 -25.53
C SER A 167 8.03 9.59 -27.01
N GLU A 168 8.64 8.59 -27.66
CA GLU A 168 8.34 8.25 -29.05
C GLU A 168 6.96 7.62 -29.19
N LEU A 169 6.55 6.79 -28.23
CA LEU A 169 5.21 6.19 -28.19
C LEU A 169 4.14 7.28 -28.02
N LEU A 170 4.36 8.23 -27.10
CA LEU A 170 3.42 9.34 -26.84
C LEU A 170 3.30 10.34 -28.00
N ARG A 171 4.33 10.49 -28.85
CA ARG A 171 4.33 11.42 -30.00
C ARG A 171 3.78 10.82 -31.30
N ARG A 172 3.49 9.52 -31.32
CA ARG A 172 2.96 8.82 -32.51
C ARG A 172 1.43 8.75 -32.53
N TYR A 173 0.80 9.49 -31.62
CA TYR A 173 -0.63 9.74 -31.54
C TYR A 173 -0.96 11.08 -32.19
#